data_AF-A0A946PEF6-F1
#
_entry.id   AF-A0A946PEF6-F1
#
_cell.length_a   1.000
_cell.length_b   1.000
_cell.length_c   1.000
_cell.angle_alpha   90.00
_cell.angle_beta   90.00
_cell.angle_gamma   90.00
#
_symmetry.space_group_name_H-M   'P 1'
#
loop_
_entity.id
_entity.type
_entity.pdbx_description
1 polymer ?
#
loop_
_entity_poly.entity_id
_entity_poly.type
_entity_poly.pdbx_seq_one_letter_code
_entity_poly.pdbx_strand_id
1 'polypeptide(L)'
;MSRPSDFRLADSPWLWGLLFSLMALVGLGLIRPKFDFRQSQIESRFIGRRQSSIERWRRQAGLEEINLADSAVDPAVGKPERIVPLWTLASTATVSALGCGCMLYREWQKKKNV
;
A
#
# COMPACT_ATOMS: atom_id res chain seq x y z
N MET A 1 -30.86 -34.44 21.53
CA MET A 1 -29.93 -35.26 20.72
C MET A 1 -29.13 -34.31 19.82
N SER A 2 -28.10 -33.67 20.35
CA SER A 2 -27.28 -32.71 19.59
C SER A 2 -26.26 -33.50 18.79
N ARG A 3 -26.33 -33.47 17.45
CA ARG A 3 -25.33 -34.11 16.58
C ARG A 3 -23.93 -33.55 16.93
N PRO A 4 -22.86 -34.36 16.90
CA PRO A 4 -21.51 -33.82 16.99
C PRO A 4 -21.38 -32.75 15.91
N SER A 5 -20.92 -31.57 16.29
CA SER A 5 -20.77 -30.45 15.37
C SER A 5 -19.69 -30.79 14.36
N ASP A 6 -20.13 -31.29 13.20
CA ASP A 6 -19.27 -31.45 12.03
C ASP A 6 -18.60 -30.11 11.77
N PHE A 7 -17.28 -30.10 11.84
CA PHE A 7 -16.49 -28.91 11.59
C PHE A 7 -16.79 -28.40 10.18
N ARG A 8 -17.36 -27.19 10.09
CA ARG A 8 -17.50 -26.51 8.81
C ARG A 8 -16.32 -25.55 8.67
N LEU A 9 -15.61 -25.67 7.55
CA LEU A 9 -14.52 -24.75 7.21
C LEU A 9 -14.97 -23.28 7.25
N ALA A 10 -16.23 -23.03 6.89
CA ALA A 10 -16.86 -21.71 6.92
C ALA A 10 -16.98 -21.08 8.32
N ASP A 11 -16.89 -21.89 9.38
CA ASP A 11 -16.94 -21.41 10.76
C ASP A 11 -15.55 -21.01 11.29
N SER A 12 -14.48 -21.31 10.55
CA SER A 12 -13.11 -20.95 10.96
C SER A 12 -12.85 -19.45 10.70
N PRO A 13 -12.49 -18.67 11.74
CA PRO A 13 -12.17 -17.25 11.57
C PRO A 13 -10.94 -17.04 10.66
N TRP A 14 -10.04 -18.02 10.58
CA TRP A 14 -8.84 -17.96 9.74
C TRP A 14 -9.15 -18.09 8.25
N LEU A 15 -10.21 -18.81 7.88
CA LEU A 15 -10.66 -18.87 6.49
C LEU A 15 -11.08 -17.48 6.01
N TRP A 16 -11.91 -16.81 6.80
CA TRP A 16 -12.37 -15.46 6.49
C TRP A 16 -11.21 -14.46 6.45
N GLY A 17 -10.31 -14.52 7.43
CA GLY A 17 -9.09 -13.71 7.44
C GLY A 17 -8.26 -13.88 6.16
N LEU A 18 -8.03 -15.13 5.73
CA LEU A 18 -7.32 -15.42 4.48
C LEU A 18 -8.06 -14.87 3.25
N LEU A 19 -9.38 -15.03 3.19
CA LEU A 19 -10.19 -14.60 2.05
C LEU A 19 -10.19 -13.07 1.91
N PHE A 20 -10.33 -12.34 3.03
CA PHE A 20 -10.23 -10.88 3.03
C PHE A 20 -8.82 -10.39 2.66
N SER A 21 -7.77 -11.03 3.16
CA SER A 21 -6.39 -10.65 2.83
C SER A 21 -6.06 -10.92 1.36
N LEU A 22 -6.56 -12.01 0.78
CA LEU A 22 -6.46 -12.27 -0.66
C LEU A 22 -7.23 -11.23 -1.47
N MET A 23 -8.46 -10.91 -1.07
CA MET A 23 -9.25 -9.85 -1.72
C MET A 23 -8.55 -8.49 -1.66
N ALA A 24 -7.92 -8.16 -0.53
CA ALA A 24 -7.14 -6.93 -0.38
C ALA A 24 -5.93 -6.91 -1.34
N LEU A 25 -5.21 -8.02 -1.50
CA LEU A 25 -4.11 -8.15 -2.45
C LEU A 25 -4.57 -7.97 -3.91
N VAL A 26 -5.68 -8.59 -4.28
CA VAL A 26 -6.30 -8.43 -5.61
C VAL A 26 -6.71 -6.97 -5.83
N GLY A 27 -7.39 -6.37 -4.87
CA GLY A 27 -7.78 -4.96 -4.92
C GLY A 27 -6.58 -4.04 -5.08
N LEU A 28 -5.49 -4.29 -4.34
CA LEU A 28 -4.25 -3.53 -4.48
C LEU A 28 -3.65 -3.65 -5.88
N GLY A 29 -3.63 -4.87 -6.44
CA GLY A 29 -3.13 -5.13 -7.79
C GLY A 29 -3.92 -4.38 -8.86
N LEU A 30 -5.25 -4.37 -8.76
CA LEU A 30 -6.14 -3.68 -9.69
C LEU A 30 -6.08 -2.15 -9.57
N ILE A 31 -5.91 -1.63 -8.35
CA ILE A 31 -5.89 -0.18 -8.10
C ILE A 31 -4.53 0.44 -8.45
N ARG A 32 -3.45 -0.36 -8.46
CA ARG A 32 -2.07 0.09 -8.68
C ARG A 32 -1.89 1.09 -9.84
N PRO A 33 -2.28 0.81 -11.10
CA PRO A 33 -2.03 1.75 -12.20
C PRO A 33 -2.78 3.09 -12.03
N LYS A 34 -4.00 3.04 -11.48
CA LYS A 34 -4.82 4.24 -11.24
C LYS A 34 -4.25 5.09 -10.10
N PHE A 35 -3.75 4.44 -9.06
CA PHE A 35 -3.13 5.09 -7.91
C PHE A 35 -1.79 5.73 -8.31
N ASP A 36 -0.98 5.05 -9.11
CA ASP A 36 0.28 5.58 -9.66
C ASP A 36 0.08 6.89 -10.41
N PHE A 37 -0.93 6.95 -11.29
CA PHE A 37 -1.22 8.15 -12.07
C PHE A 37 -1.70 9.33 -11.22
N ARG A 38 -2.54 9.06 -10.20
CA ARG A 38 -3.05 10.13 -9.33
C ARG A 38 -1.99 10.64 -8.37
N GLN A 39 -1.16 9.73 -7.86
CA GLN A 39 -0.12 10.10 -6.91
C GLN A 39 0.97 10.94 -7.56
N SER A 40 1.36 10.63 -8.81
CA SER A 40 2.32 11.45 -9.54
C SER A 40 1.82 12.89 -9.72
N GLN A 41 0.54 13.09 -10.06
CA GLN A 41 -0.03 14.43 -10.20
C GLN A 41 -0.03 15.23 -8.88
N ILE A 42 -0.34 14.56 -7.76
CA ILE A 42 -0.36 15.20 -6.44
C ILE A 42 1.06 15.57 -6.02
N GLU A 43 2.01 14.67 -6.18
CA GLU A 43 3.41 14.87 -5.82
C GLU A 43 4.04 15.99 -6.66
N SER A 44 3.81 16.03 -7.98
CA SER A 44 4.26 17.13 -8.83
C SER A 44 3.74 18.50 -8.37
N ARG A 45 2.45 18.59 -8.02
CA ARG A 45 1.87 19.84 -7.49
C ARG A 45 2.43 20.22 -6.12
N PHE A 46 2.70 19.24 -5.27
CA PHE A 46 3.30 19.46 -3.97
C PHE A 46 4.73 19.98 -4.08
N ILE A 47 5.55 19.38 -4.95
CA ILE A 47 6.93 19.80 -5.21
C ILE A 47 6.96 21.25 -5.69
N GLY A 48 6.12 21.62 -6.66
CA GLY A 48 6.04 23.01 -7.15
C GLY A 48 5.68 24.03 -6.06
N ARG A 49 4.74 23.69 -5.17
CA ARG A 49 4.40 24.55 -4.01
C ARG A 49 5.54 24.64 -2.99
N ARG A 50 6.25 23.54 -2.74
CA ARG A 50 7.40 23.52 -1.83
C ARG A 50 8.54 24.37 -2.38
N GLN A 51 8.89 24.21 -3.65
CA GLN A 51 9.92 24.99 -4.32
C GLN A 51 9.61 26.49 -4.32
N SER A 52 8.38 26.90 -4.66
CA SER A 52 7.96 28.32 -4.58
C SER A 52 7.93 28.88 -3.16
N SER A 53 7.72 28.06 -2.12
CA SER A 53 7.84 28.52 -0.73
C SER A 53 9.30 28.75 -0.31
N ILE A 54 10.20 27.84 -0.70
CA ILE A 54 11.65 27.96 -0.44
C ILE A 54 12.22 29.17 -1.17
N GLU A 55 11.77 29.42 -2.39
CA GLU A 55 12.23 30.53 -3.20
C GLU A 55 11.80 31.88 -2.62
N ARG A 56 10.53 32.00 -2.18
CA ARG A 56 10.06 33.20 -1.46
C ARG A 56 10.86 33.47 -0.19
N TRP A 57 11.20 32.42 0.56
CA TRP A 57 12.05 32.54 1.75
C TRP A 57 13.47 33.01 1.38
N ARG A 58 14.06 32.47 0.30
CA ARG A 58 15.38 32.90 -0.18
C ARG A 58 15.40 34.37 -0.58
N ARG A 59 14.39 34.85 -1.31
CA ARG A 59 14.26 36.27 -1.67
C ARG A 59 14.19 37.16 -0.42
N GLN A 60 13.45 36.74 0.60
CA GLN A 60 13.38 37.47 1.87
C GLN A 60 14.72 37.48 2.63
N ALA A 61 15.50 36.41 2.52
CA ALA A 61 16.83 36.29 3.10
C ALA A 61 17.93 37.02 2.30
N GLY A 62 17.58 37.69 1.20
CA GLY A 62 18.55 38.39 0.32
C GLY A 62 19.49 37.44 -0.43
N LEU A 63 19.13 36.16 -0.54
CA LEU A 63 19.89 35.16 -1.27
C LEU A 63 19.61 35.25 -2.77
N GLU A 64 20.59 34.81 -3.57
CA GLU A 64 20.51 34.80 -5.03
C GLU A 64 19.32 33.96 -5.53
N GLU A 65 18.63 34.46 -6.55
CA GLU A 65 17.44 33.83 -7.11
C GLU A 65 17.83 32.55 -7.86
N ILE A 66 17.11 31.47 -7.58
CA ILE A 66 17.26 30.23 -8.32
C ILE A 66 16.22 30.22 -9.43
N ASN A 67 16.67 30.08 -10.67
CA ASN A 67 15.77 29.87 -11.80
C ASN A 67 15.11 28.48 -11.69
N LEU A 68 13.88 28.48 -11.16
CA LEU A 68 13.06 27.28 -10.97
C LEU A 68 12.77 26.55 -12.28
N ALA A 69 12.75 27.27 -13.41
CA ALA A 69 12.54 26.69 -14.73
C ALA A 69 13.73 25.83 -15.19
N ASP A 70 14.96 26.25 -14.87
CA ASP A 70 16.18 25.50 -15.18
C ASP A 70 16.38 24.30 -14.25
N SER A 71 15.80 24.35 -13.05
CA SER A 71 15.83 23.25 -12.06
C SER A 71 14.66 22.26 -12.22
N ALA A 72 13.77 22.48 -13.19
CA ALA A 72 12.63 21.60 -13.43
C ALA A 72 13.11 20.29 -14.04
N VAL A 73 13.21 19.24 -13.22
CA VAL A 73 13.50 17.88 -13.70
C VAL A 73 12.33 17.39 -14.53
N ASP A 74 12.62 16.97 -15.76
CA ASP A 74 11.63 16.38 -16.65
C ASP A 74 11.01 15.13 -15.98
N PRO A 75 9.68 15.05 -15.84
CA PRO A 75 9.02 13.88 -15.24
C PRO A 75 9.33 12.56 -15.96
N ALA A 76 9.87 12.60 -17.18
CA ALA A 76 10.37 11.44 -17.90
C ALA A 76 11.71 10.89 -17.37
N VAL A 77 12.51 11.71 -16.68
CA VAL A 77 13.89 11.38 -16.23
C VAL A 77 13.92 10.77 -14.83
N GLY A 78 12.87 10.94 -14.02
CA GLY A 78 12.75 10.27 -12.73
C GLY A 78 11.37 10.44 -12.11
N LYS A 79 10.68 9.32 -11.88
CA LYS A 79 9.46 9.35 -11.05
C LYS A 79 9.87 9.78 -9.65
N PRO A 80 9.21 10.80 -9.05
CA PRO A 80 9.50 11.20 -7.68
C PRO A 80 9.42 9.99 -6.73
N GLU A 81 10.35 9.93 -5.77
CA GLU A 81 10.31 8.92 -4.72
C GLU A 81 8.98 9.03 -3.97
N ARG A 82 8.27 7.92 -3.96
CA ARG A 82 6.88 7.81 -3.57
C ARG A 82 6.75 7.97 -2.06
N ILE A 83 6.05 9.02 -1.60
CA ILE A 83 5.95 9.33 -0.16
C ILE A 83 5.18 8.22 0.59
N VAL A 84 4.12 7.69 -0.02
CA VAL A 84 3.36 6.56 0.53
C VAL A 84 3.48 5.37 -0.42
N PRO A 85 4.34 4.40 -0.11
CA PRO A 85 4.56 3.30 -1.02
C PRO A 85 3.49 2.21 -0.83
N LEU A 86 2.89 1.78 -1.93
CA LEU A 86 1.93 0.66 -1.97
C LEU A 86 2.47 -0.65 -1.36
N TRP A 87 3.79 -0.80 -1.23
CA TRP A 87 4.40 -2.02 -0.70
C TRP A 87 4.07 -2.26 0.77
N THR A 88 3.79 -1.23 1.58
CA THR A 88 3.44 -1.40 3.00
C THR A 88 2.08 -2.05 3.19
N LEU A 89 1.10 -1.66 2.36
CA LEU A 89 -0.21 -2.31 2.33
C LEU A 89 -0.10 -3.74 1.77
N ALA A 90 0.70 -3.93 0.73
CA ALA A 90 0.94 -5.25 0.15
C ALA A 90 1.62 -6.20 1.13
N SER A 91 2.65 -5.75 1.86
CA SER A 91 3.36 -6.56 2.84
C SER A 91 2.46 -6.93 4.01
N THR A 92 1.68 -5.99 4.52
CA THR A 92 0.71 -6.24 5.60
C THR A 92 -0.32 -7.28 5.19
N ALA A 93 -0.92 -7.13 3.99
CA ALA A 93 -1.90 -8.09 3.48
C ALA A 93 -1.26 -9.47 3.23
N THR A 94 -0.01 -9.52 2.75
CA THR A 94 0.73 -10.78 2.55
C THR A 94 1.01 -11.50 3.86
N VAL A 95 1.52 -10.80 4.88
CA VAL A 95 1.78 -11.37 6.21
C VAL A 95 0.48 -11.88 6.84
N SER A 96 -0.60 -11.12 6.71
CA SER A 96 -1.92 -11.54 7.18
C SER A 96 -2.42 -12.80 6.47
N ALA A 97 -2.29 -12.88 5.13
CA ALA A 97 -2.69 -14.05 4.36
C ALA A 97 -1.89 -15.30 4.76
N LEU A 98 -0.57 -15.16 4.93
CA LEU A 98 0.31 -16.25 5.39
C LEU A 98 -0.05 -16.69 6.82
N GLY A 99 -0.26 -15.75 7.74
CA GLY A 99 -0.64 -16.05 9.12
C GLY A 99 -1.98 -16.79 9.20
N CYS A 100 -2.99 -16.31 8.48
CA CYS A 100 -4.30 -16.96 8.41
C CYS A 100 -4.21 -18.34 7.74
N GLY A 101 -3.45 -18.48 6.65
CA GLY A 101 -3.24 -19.75 5.96
C GLY A 101 -2.56 -20.79 6.85
N CYS A 102 -1.50 -20.40 7.57
CA CYS A 102 -0.81 -21.27 8.52
C CYS A 102 -1.73 -21.72 9.66
N MET A 103 -2.53 -20.82 10.22
CA MET A 103 -3.48 -21.17 11.30
C MET A 103 -4.59 -22.08 10.81
N LEU A 104 -5.16 -21.79 9.64
CA LEU A 104 -6.19 -22.64 9.01
C LEU A 104 -5.65 -24.04 8.71
N TYR A 105 -4.44 -24.13 8.17
CA TYR A 105 -3.76 -25.39 7.91
C TYR A 105 -3.53 -26.18 9.21
N ARG A 106 -3.11 -25.50 10.28
CA ARG A 106 -2.91 -26.12 11.59
C ARG A 106 -4.21 -26.64 12.20
N GLU A 107 -5.31 -25.89 12.10
CA GLU A 107 -6.64 -26.35 12.54
C GLU A 107 -7.11 -27.57 11.76
N TRP A 108 -6.91 -27.56 10.45
CA TRP A 108 -7.26 -28.68 9.58
C TRP A 108 -6.47 -29.96 9.93
N GLN A 109 -5.15 -29.83 10.14
CA GLN A 109 -4.30 -30.95 10.56
C GLN A 109 -4.71 -31.51 11.93
N LYS A 110 -5.02 -30.64 12.90
CA LYS A 110 -5.50 -31.07 14.22
C LYS A 110 -6.78 -31.89 14.13
N LYS A 111 -7.70 -31.52 13.25
CA LYS A 111 -8.97 -32.25 13.06
C LYS A 111 -8.84 -33.52 12.24
N LYS A 112 -7.83 -33.63 11.38
CA LYS A 112 -7.53 -34.87 10.64
C LYS A 112 -6.89 -35.94 11.51
N ASN A 113 -6.15 -35.52 12.55
CA ASN A 113 -5.44 -36.41 13.47
C ASN A 113 -6.25 -36.76 14.74
N VAL A 114 -7.52 -36.34 14.82
CA VAL A 114 -8.50 -36.66 15.87
C VAL A 114 -9.56 -37.55 15.27
#